data_AF-A0AAE8IAK6-F1
#
_entry.id   AF-A0AAE8IAK6-F1
#
_cell.length_a   1.000
_cell.length_b   1.000
_cell.length_c   1.000
_cell.angle_alpha   90.00
_cell.angle_beta   90.00
_cell.angle_gamma   90.00
#
_symmetry.space_group_name_H-M   'P 1'
#
loop_
_entity.id
_entity.type
_entity.pdbx_description
1 polymer ?
#
loop_
_entity_poly.entity_id
_entity_poly.type
_entity_poly.pdbx_seq_one_letter_code
_entity_poly.pdbx_strand_id
1 'polypeptide(L)'
;MAEETAGAPGVEELRAQFDALQRQIAAATVGKAESFVALMASPELDDMMTDLTNAVADLDEATRKRVASWVKMRAGIVALSALELKRLRGLAAVADGEPANGG
;
A
#
# COMPACT_ATOMS: atom_id res chain seq x y z
N MET A 1 24.71 40.77 0.06
CA MET A 1 23.78 40.32 -1.00
C MET A 1 24.08 38.86 -1.20
N ALA A 2 23.09 38.00 -0.97
CA ALA A 2 23.22 36.56 -0.82
C ALA A 2 23.84 35.89 -2.05
N GLU A 3 24.78 34.98 -1.83
CA GLU A 3 25.22 34.02 -2.84
C GLU A 3 24.05 33.09 -3.18
N GLU A 4 23.64 33.23 -4.43
CA GLU A 4 22.59 32.49 -5.11
C GLU A 4 23.02 31.03 -5.27
N THR A 5 22.48 30.14 -4.42
CA THR A 5 22.10 28.73 -4.69
C THR A 5 22.84 27.96 -5.81
N ALA A 6 24.17 28.01 -5.88
CA ALA A 6 24.95 27.39 -6.97
C ALA A 6 25.13 25.85 -6.85
N GLY A 7 24.22 25.16 -6.16
CA GLY A 7 24.34 23.71 -5.94
C GLY A 7 23.05 23.01 -5.54
N ALA A 8 21.90 23.69 -5.58
CA ALA A 8 20.61 23.03 -5.33
C ALA A 8 20.03 22.51 -6.65
N PRO A 9 19.60 21.23 -6.72
CA PRO A 9 18.97 20.69 -7.92
C PRO A 9 17.73 21.50 -8.29
N GLY A 10 17.51 21.68 -9.59
CA GLY A 10 16.33 22.36 -10.12
C GLY A 10 15.04 21.58 -9.79
N VAL A 11 13.88 22.24 -9.84
CA VAL A 11 12.58 21.60 -9.55
C VAL A 11 12.31 20.38 -10.45
N GLU A 12 12.70 20.45 -11.73
CA GLU A 12 12.56 19.33 -12.67
C GLU A 12 13.47 18.15 -12.29
N GLU A 13 14.68 18.44 -11.80
CA GLU A 13 15.62 17.40 -11.36
C GLU A 13 15.13 16.73 -10.07
N LEU A 14 14.60 17.51 -9.13
CA LEU A 14 13.96 16.97 -7.92
C LEU A 14 12.75 16.08 -8.26
N ARG A 15 11.95 16.45 -9.26
CA ARG A 15 10.83 15.61 -9.75
C ARG A 15 11.34 14.30 -10.34
N ALA A 16 12.36 14.35 -11.19
CA ALA A 16 12.95 13.15 -11.77
C ALA A 16 13.53 12.20 -10.71
N GLN A 17 14.24 12.75 -9.72
CA GLN A 17 14.77 11.96 -8.59
C GLN A 17 13.65 11.35 -7.74
N PHE A 18 12.58 12.08 -7.49
CA PHE A 18 11.42 11.57 -6.77
C PHE A 18 10.73 10.42 -7.52
N ASP A 19 10.51 10.58 -8.83
CA ASP A 19 9.89 9.55 -9.66
C ASP A 19 10.75 8.28 -9.72
N ALA A 20 12.07 8.43 -9.85
CA ALA A 20 13.01 7.32 -9.80
C ALA A 20 12.97 6.60 -8.43
N LEU A 21 12.95 7.35 -7.33
CA LEU A 21 12.83 6.79 -5.98
C LEU A 21 11.51 6.04 -5.80
N GLN A 22 10.40 6.57 -6.32
CA GLN A 22 9.11 5.89 -6.26
C GLN A 22 9.11 4.56 -7.03
N ARG A 23 9.75 4.52 -8.21
CA ARG A 23 9.92 3.27 -8.98
C ARG A 23 10.77 2.26 -8.23
N GLN A 24 11.88 2.68 -7.63
CA GLN A 24 12.75 1.80 -6.84
C GLN A 24 12.03 1.22 -5.62
N ILE A 25 11.31 2.05 -4.86
CA ILE A 25 10.51 1.60 -3.73
C ILE A 25 9.43 0.61 -4.21
N ALA A 26 8.76 0.91 -5.33
CA ALA A 26 7.74 0.02 -5.87
C ALA A 26 8.30 -1.35 -6.25
N ALA A 27 9.41 -1.39 -7.01
CA ALA A 27 10.07 -2.64 -7.38
C ALA A 27 10.51 -3.45 -6.14
N ALA A 28 11.06 -2.78 -5.12
CA ALA A 28 11.50 -3.44 -3.88
C ALA A 28 10.34 -3.98 -3.02
N THR A 29 9.14 -3.38 -3.11
CA THR A 29 8.03 -3.67 -2.19
C THR A 29 6.84 -4.39 -2.82
N VAL A 30 6.70 -4.40 -4.15
CA VAL A 30 5.51 -4.92 -4.83
C VAL A 30 5.18 -6.37 -4.43
N GLY A 31 6.16 -7.27 -4.37
CA GLY A 31 5.91 -8.66 -3.97
C GLY A 31 5.47 -8.81 -2.51
N LYS A 32 5.92 -7.92 -1.61
CA LYS A 32 5.45 -7.88 -0.22
C LYS A 32 4.04 -7.31 -0.13
N ALA A 33 3.72 -6.28 -0.92
CA ALA A 33 2.38 -5.74 -1.04
C ALA A 33 1.39 -6.79 -1.58
N GLU A 34 1.81 -7.59 -2.57
CA GLU A 34 1.01 -8.73 -3.07
C GLU A 34 0.71 -9.76 -1.99
N SER A 35 1.74 -10.15 -1.23
CA SER A 35 1.59 -11.09 -0.12
C SER A 35 0.64 -10.55 0.97
N PHE A 36 0.74 -9.25 1.28
CA PHE A 36 -0.13 -8.59 2.24
C PHE A 36 -1.59 -8.57 1.77
N VAL A 37 -1.84 -8.18 0.52
CA VAL A 37 -3.20 -8.16 -0.05
C VAL A 37 -3.78 -9.57 -0.08
N ALA A 38 -3.00 -10.58 -0.48
CA ALA A 38 -3.43 -11.97 -0.50
C ALA A 38 -3.78 -12.48 0.90
N LEU A 39 -2.96 -12.19 1.92
CA LEU A 39 -3.26 -12.50 3.31
C LEU A 39 -4.56 -11.83 3.74
N MET A 40 -4.70 -10.53 3.48
CA MET A 40 -5.87 -9.76 3.87
C MET A 40 -7.17 -10.26 3.22
N ALA A 41 -7.09 -10.86 2.04
CA ALA A 41 -8.19 -11.45 1.30
C ALA A 41 -8.29 -12.98 1.46
N SER A 42 -7.56 -13.59 2.41
CA SER A 42 -7.53 -15.04 2.56
C SER A 42 -8.80 -15.59 3.22
N PRO A 43 -9.19 -16.84 2.90
CA PRO A 43 -10.31 -17.51 3.55
C PRO A 43 -10.13 -17.63 5.07
N GLU A 44 -8.91 -17.83 5.54
CA GLU A 44 -8.63 -17.95 6.98
C GLU A 44 -8.96 -16.66 7.74
N LEU A 45 -8.75 -15.49 7.12
CA LEU A 45 -9.20 -14.22 7.70
C LEU A 45 -10.72 -14.02 7.58
N ASP A 46 -11.37 -14.56 6.54
CA ASP A 46 -12.84 -14.54 6.44
C ASP A 46 -13.48 -15.37 7.56
N ASP A 47 -12.95 -16.57 7.79
CA ASP A 47 -13.38 -17.48 8.87
C ASP A 47 -13.14 -16.84 10.23
N MET A 48 -11.95 -16.27 10.47
CA MET A 48 -11.64 -15.57 11.73
C MET A 48 -12.61 -14.41 12.01
N MET A 49 -12.98 -13.63 11.00
CA MET A 49 -13.93 -12.52 11.16
C MET A 49 -15.36 -13.01 11.43
N THR A 50 -15.73 -14.16 10.85
CA THR A 50 -17.00 -14.85 11.11
C THR A 50 -17.05 -15.36 12.54
N ASP A 51 -15.99 -16.03 13.00
CA ASP A 51 -15.85 -16.53 14.37
C ASP A 51 -15.90 -15.40 15.39
N LEU A 52 -15.22 -14.27 15.11
CA LEU A 52 -15.26 -13.09 15.98
C LEU A 52 -16.68 -12.52 16.08
N THR A 53 -17.42 -12.49 14.97
CA THR A 53 -18.82 -12.02 14.94
C THR A 53 -19.72 -12.94 15.76
N ASN A 54 -19.53 -14.26 15.66
CA ASN A 54 -20.27 -15.26 16.43
C ASN A 54 -19.93 -15.18 17.93
N ALA A 55 -18.65 -15.01 18.27
CA ALA A 55 -18.17 -14.95 19.65
C ALA A 55 -18.76 -13.78 20.45
N VAL A 56 -19.19 -12.71 19.78
CA VAL A 56 -19.79 -11.54 20.43
C VAL A 56 -21.31 -11.49 20.34
N ALA A 57 -21.96 -12.52 19.79
CA ALA A 57 -23.41 -12.53 19.56
C ALA A 57 -24.23 -12.22 20.82
N ASP A 58 -23.82 -12.79 21.95
CA ASP A 58 -24.51 -12.66 23.25
C ASP A 58 -24.06 -11.45 24.09
N LEU A 59 -23.13 -10.63 23.58
CA LEU A 59 -22.66 -9.43 24.27
C LEU A 59 -23.62 -8.25 24.09
N ASP A 60 -23.30 -7.10 24.68
CA ASP A 60 -24.11 -5.89 24.50
C ASP A 60 -24.05 -5.35 23.05
N GLU A 61 -25.03 -4.53 22.69
CA GLU A 61 -25.15 -3.99 21.34
C GLU A 61 -23.97 -3.09 20.93
N ALA A 62 -23.40 -2.33 21.88
CA ALA A 62 -22.26 -1.47 21.58
C ALA A 62 -21.02 -2.32 21.23
N THR A 63 -20.78 -3.41 21.95
CA THR A 63 -19.70 -4.36 21.65
C THR A 63 -19.89 -5.01 20.28
N ARG A 64 -21.10 -5.51 19.97
CA ARG A 64 -21.40 -6.07 18.63
C ARG A 64 -21.17 -5.07 17.50
N LYS A 65 -21.63 -3.83 17.66
CA LYS A 65 -21.41 -2.76 16.66
C LYS A 65 -19.92 -2.46 16.47
N ARG A 66 -19.13 -2.52 17.54
CA ARG A 66 -17.68 -2.30 17.45
C ARG A 66 -16.98 -3.40 16.65
N VAL A 67 -17.33 -4.65 16.91
CA VAL A 67 -16.82 -5.80 16.15
C VAL A 67 -17.25 -5.74 14.68
N ALA A 68 -18.52 -5.45 14.41
CA ALA A 68 -19.00 -5.28 13.04
C ALA A 68 -18.25 -4.15 12.29
N SER A 69 -17.87 -3.08 12.99
CA SER A 69 -17.03 -2.02 12.43
C SER A 69 -15.64 -2.51 12.05
N TRP A 70 -15.00 -3.36 12.87
CA TRP A 70 -13.70 -3.96 12.55
C TRP A 70 -13.77 -4.85 11.31
N VAL A 71 -14.79 -5.70 11.22
CA VAL A 71 -15.03 -6.57 10.05
C VAL A 71 -15.22 -5.72 8.79
N LYS A 72 -16.01 -4.64 8.86
CA LYS A 72 -16.20 -3.70 7.75
C LYS A 72 -14.91 -2.96 7.38
N MET A 73 -14.12 -2.55 8.38
CA MET A 73 -12.86 -1.85 8.17
C MET A 73 -11.86 -2.72 7.41
N ARG A 74 -11.81 -4.03 7.68
CA ARG A 74 -10.98 -4.98 6.90
C ARG A 74 -11.31 -4.92 5.41
N ALA A 75 -12.59 -4.98 5.06
CA ALA A 75 -13.01 -4.90 3.65
C ALA A 75 -12.54 -3.59 2.99
N GLY A 76 -12.60 -2.47 3.72
CA GLY A 76 -12.04 -1.19 3.27
C GLY A 76 -10.53 -1.23 3.06
N ILE A 77 -9.78 -1.85 3.98
CA ILE A 77 -8.32 -2.01 3.87
C ILE A 77 -7.97 -2.87 2.66
N VAL A 78 -8.67 -3.98 2.41
CA VAL A 78 -8.44 -4.84 1.23
C VAL A 78 -8.61 -4.04 -0.06
N ALA A 79 -9.69 -3.27 -0.17
CA ALA A 79 -9.97 -2.45 -1.35
C ALA A 79 -8.89 -1.38 -1.60
N LEU A 80 -8.51 -0.64 -0.55
CA LEU A 80 -7.44 0.37 -0.65
C LEU A 80 -6.08 -0.25 -0.99
N SER A 81 -5.78 -1.41 -0.40
CA SER A 81 -4.51 -2.12 -0.64
C SER A 81 -4.45 -2.68 -2.06
N ALA A 82 -5.58 -3.10 -2.64
CA ALA A 82 -5.64 -3.51 -4.04
C ALA A 82 -5.40 -2.33 -5.01
N LEU A 83 -5.91 -1.13 -4.70
CA LEU A 83 -5.64 0.07 -5.47
C LEU A 83 -4.15 0.46 -5.42
N GLU A 84 -3.58 0.43 -4.22
CA GLU A 84 -2.16 0.72 -4.03
C GLU A 84 -1.27 -0.31 -4.72
N LEU A 85 -1.62 -1.60 -4.62
CA LEU A 85 -0.91 -2.65 -5.32
C LEU A 85 -0.94 -2.45 -6.85
N LYS A 86 -2.08 -2.00 -7.41
CA LYS A 86 -2.16 -1.66 -8.83
C LYS A 86 -1.20 -0.52 -9.20
N ARG A 87 -1.10 0.51 -8.35
CA ARG A 87 -0.15 1.62 -8.52
C ARG A 87 1.30 1.13 -8.48
N LEU A 88 1.65 0.31 -7.48
CA LEU A 88 3.00 -0.24 -7.31
C LEU A 88 3.40 -1.13 -8.49
N ARG A 89 2.49 -1.99 -8.98
CA ARG A 89 2.73 -2.80 -10.20
C ARG A 89 3.00 -1.92 -11.43
N GLY A 90 2.25 -0.84 -11.60
CA GLY A 90 2.47 0.12 -12.69
C GLY A 90 3.84 0.76 -12.63
N LEU A 91 4.28 1.18 -11.44
CA LEU A 91 5.61 1.78 -11.25
C LEU A 91 6.76 0.78 -11.41
N ALA A 92 6.60 -0.44 -10.90
CA ALA A 92 7.60 -1.50 -11.03
C ALA A 92 7.78 -1.93 -12.50
N ALA A 93 6.69 -2.04 -13.27
CA ALA A 93 6.77 -2.39 -14.68
C ALA A 93 7.52 -1.37 -15.54
N VAL A 94 7.49 -0.08 -15.15
CA VAL A 94 8.30 0.97 -15.81
C VAL A 94 9.77 0.83 -15.44
N ALA A 95 10.09 0.43 -14.21
CA ALA A 95 11.47 0.21 -13.77
C ALA A 95 12.16 -0.94 -14.53
N ASP A 96 11.42 -2.02 -14.83
CA ASP A 96 11.95 -3.17 -15.59
C ASP A 96 12.14 -2.89 -17.09
N GLY A 97 11.50 -1.83 -17.62
CA GLY A 97 11.57 -1.43 -19.02
C GLY A 97 12.60 -0.35 -19.35
N GLU A 98 13.19 0.30 -18.34
CA GLU A 98 14.30 1.23 -18.54
C GLU A 98 15.61 0.42 -18.66
N PRO A 99 16.37 0.53 -19.76
CA PRO A 99 17.72 -0.01 -19.76
C PRO A 99 18.48 0.64 -18.60
N ALA A 100 19.32 -0.15 -17.91
CA ALA A 100 20.31 0.37 -17.00
C ALA A 100 21.27 1.26 -17.80
N ASN A 101 20.87 2.50 -18.09
CA ASN A 101 21.75 3.49 -18.66
C ASN A 101 22.75 3.83 -17.55
N GLY A 102 23.92 3.21 -17.67
CA GLY A 102 25.10 3.58 -16.92
C GLY A 102 25.44 5.06 -17.14
N GLY A 103 25.91 5.67 -16.07
CA GLY A 103 26.35 7.05 -15.99
C GLY A 103 26.53 7.43 -14.53
#